data_AF-A0A4Y5SQI4-F1
#
_entry.id   AF-A0A4Y5SQI4-F1
#
_cell.length_a   1.000
_cell.length_b   1.000
_cell.length_c   1.000
_cell.angle_alpha   90.00
_cell.angle_beta   90.00
_cell.angle_gamma   90.00
#
_symmetry.space_group_name_H-M   'P 1'
#
loop_
_entity.id
_entity.type
_entity.pdbx_description
1 polymer ?
#
loop_
_entity_poly.entity_id
_entity_poly.type
_entity_poly.pdbx_seq_one_letter_code
_entity_poly.pdbx_strand_id
1 'polypeptide(L)'
;MKPGIIVLMALLGSPVWAQQELKSINNTVADIGDDLNATAYMSSRCAGLFDGVIAYGGQNMAENVVEQYRQDSVDLTIGTILIRMRQAEGWGLPAKDLNGEMENSLGETVRFSDMYEARFSTNYQLTGTMMERDQVAIDDLDLCDEIAPRMRSLVINMLGEAAN
;
A
#
# COMPACT_ATOMS: atom_id res chain seq x y z
N MET A 1 -21.56 23.53 41.85
CA MET A 1 -20.87 23.73 40.56
C MET A 1 -20.07 22.46 40.28
N LYS A 2 -20.46 21.67 39.27
CA LYS A 2 -19.77 20.41 38.94
C LYS A 2 -18.55 20.74 38.06
N PRO A 3 -17.34 20.22 38.36
CA PRO A 3 -16.20 20.37 37.47
C PRO A 3 -16.44 19.52 36.22
N GLY A 4 -16.38 20.16 35.04
CA GLY A 4 -16.43 19.46 33.77
C GLY A 4 -15.15 18.66 33.58
N ILE A 5 -15.29 17.36 33.38
CA ILE A 5 -14.20 16.48 32.98
C ILE A 5 -13.90 16.80 31.52
N ILE A 6 -12.78 17.49 31.26
CA ILE A 6 -12.18 17.57 29.94
C ILE A 6 -11.48 16.22 29.73
N VAL A 7 -12.09 15.35 28.94
CA VAL A 7 -11.41 14.16 28.43
C VAL A 7 -10.47 14.63 27.33
N LEU A 8 -9.22 14.90 27.69
CA LEU A 8 -8.13 15.04 26.74
C LEU A 8 -7.82 13.62 26.25
N MET A 9 -8.41 13.18 25.14
CA MET A 9 -7.93 11.97 24.46
C MET A 9 -6.53 12.27 23.95
N ALA A 10 -5.53 11.75 24.64
CA ALA A 10 -4.16 11.70 24.13
C ALA A 10 -4.16 10.81 22.88
N LEU A 11 -4.14 11.44 21.71
CA LEU A 11 -3.80 10.81 20.44
C LEU A 11 -2.34 10.37 20.53
N LEU A 12 -2.10 9.13 20.97
CA LEU A 12 -0.81 8.49 20.82
C LEU A 12 -0.59 8.18 19.32
N GLY A 13 -0.08 9.19 18.62
CA GLY A 13 1.14 9.04 17.83
C GLY A 13 1.08 8.36 16.47
N SER A 14 -0.04 8.37 15.74
CA SER A 14 0.04 8.05 14.31
C SER A 14 0.87 9.13 13.59
N PRO A 15 1.80 8.77 12.71
CA PRO A 15 2.57 9.75 11.96
C PRO A 15 1.63 10.63 11.13
N VAL A 16 2.03 11.89 10.86
CA VAL A 16 1.16 12.89 10.18
C VAL A 16 0.63 12.38 8.83
N TRP A 17 1.39 11.55 8.12
CA TRP A 17 0.94 10.94 6.86
C TRP A 17 -0.22 9.97 7.05
N ALA A 18 -0.28 9.24 8.17
CA ALA A 18 -1.36 8.29 8.45
C ALA A 18 -2.72 8.98 8.64
N GLN A 19 -2.73 10.29 8.89
CA GLN A 19 -3.94 11.10 8.99
C GLN A 19 -4.37 11.72 7.65
N GLN A 20 -3.56 11.56 6.60
CA GLN A 20 -3.88 12.12 5.29
C GLN A 20 -4.99 11.30 4.62
N GLU A 21 -5.99 11.99 4.09
CA GLU A 21 -7.13 11.35 3.43
C GLU A 21 -6.69 10.63 2.15
N LEU A 22 -6.95 9.32 2.10
CA LEU A 22 -6.82 8.52 0.88
C LEU A 22 -8.00 8.79 -0.07
N LYS A 23 -7.70 9.29 -1.27
CA LYS A 23 -8.60 9.27 -2.44
C LYS A 23 -8.40 7.96 -3.20
N SER A 24 -9.40 7.44 -3.91
CA SER A 24 -9.24 6.18 -4.67
C SER A 24 -7.99 6.17 -5.57
N ILE A 25 -7.41 4.98 -5.74
CA ILE A 25 -6.22 4.77 -6.59
C ILE A 25 -6.48 5.25 -8.01
N ASN A 26 -7.63 4.90 -8.59
CA ASN A 26 -8.00 5.27 -9.96
C ASN A 26 -7.97 6.80 -10.18
N ASN A 27 -8.47 7.58 -9.23
CA ASN A 27 -8.43 9.03 -9.31
C ASN A 27 -7.00 9.57 -9.22
N THR A 28 -6.14 8.92 -8.43
CA THR A 28 -4.76 9.37 -8.23
C THR A 28 -3.88 9.01 -9.42
N VAL A 29 -4.08 7.83 -10.02
CA VAL A 29 -3.34 7.36 -11.20
C VAL A 29 -3.62 8.21 -12.43
N ALA A 30 -4.87 8.65 -12.63
CA ALA A 30 -5.25 9.54 -13.73
C ALA A 30 -4.42 10.84 -13.76
N ASP A 31 -3.92 11.29 -12.61
CA ASP A 31 -3.14 12.52 -12.47
C ASP A 31 -1.62 12.31 -12.70
N ILE A 32 -1.11 11.07 -12.73
CA ILE A 32 0.33 10.77 -12.77
C ILE A 32 0.94 10.93 -14.18
N GLY A 33 0.14 10.80 -15.25
CA GLY A 33 0.54 11.13 -16.64
C GLY A 33 1.66 10.29 -17.27
N ASP A 34 2.34 9.43 -16.51
CA ASP A 34 3.34 8.45 -16.93
C ASP A 34 2.93 7.06 -16.47
N ASP A 35 2.66 6.17 -17.41
CA ASP A 35 2.14 4.81 -17.19
C ASP A 35 3.04 3.98 -16.25
N LEU A 36 4.36 4.15 -16.32
CA LEU A 36 5.29 3.38 -15.48
C LEU A 36 5.28 3.91 -14.03
N ASN A 37 5.25 5.23 -13.84
CA ASN A 37 5.11 5.85 -12.52
C ASN A 37 3.73 5.55 -11.90
N ALA A 38 2.68 5.57 -12.73
CA ALA A 38 1.34 5.18 -12.32
C ALA A 38 1.31 3.72 -11.84
N THR A 39 1.94 2.81 -12.59
CA THR A 39 2.04 1.40 -12.21
C THR A 39 2.83 1.21 -10.92
N ALA A 40 3.98 1.88 -10.77
CA ALA A 40 4.79 1.82 -9.56
C ALA A 40 4.03 2.35 -8.33
N TYR A 41 3.36 3.50 -8.47
CA TYR A 41 2.53 4.09 -7.41
C TYR A 41 1.40 3.15 -6.99
N MET A 42 0.65 2.65 -7.97
CA MET A 42 -0.47 1.74 -7.77
C MET A 42 -0.01 0.45 -7.07
N SER A 43 1.15 -0.08 -7.46
CA SER A 43 1.69 -1.31 -6.89
C SER A 43 2.15 -1.14 -5.44
N SER A 44 2.90 -0.08 -5.13
CA SER A 44 3.25 0.27 -3.74
C SER A 44 2.00 0.50 -2.88
N ARG A 45 0.98 1.12 -3.46
CA ARG A 45 -0.27 1.41 -2.75
C ARG A 45 -1.09 0.15 -2.47
N CYS A 46 -1.13 -0.79 -3.40
CA CYS A 46 -1.73 -2.10 -3.20
C CYS A 46 -0.96 -2.94 -2.16
N ALA A 47 0.38 -2.90 -2.18
CA ALA A 47 1.18 -3.56 -1.15
C ALA A 47 0.83 -3.01 0.24
N GLY A 48 0.78 -1.68 0.38
CA GLY A 48 0.38 -1.03 1.61
C GLY A 48 -1.06 -1.34 2.02
N LEU A 49 -1.99 -1.48 1.08
CA LEU A 49 -3.37 -1.90 1.39
C LEU A 49 -3.40 -3.29 2.03
N PHE A 50 -2.74 -4.28 1.43
CA PHE A 50 -2.69 -5.64 1.97
C PHE A 50 -2.02 -5.69 3.35
N ASP A 51 -0.90 -4.98 3.52
CA ASP A 51 -0.21 -4.87 4.81
C ASP A 51 -1.11 -4.19 5.86
N GLY A 52 -1.81 -3.11 5.50
CA GLY A 52 -2.73 -2.40 6.38
C GLY A 52 -3.93 -3.25 6.79
N VAL A 53 -4.45 -4.09 5.89
CA VAL A 53 -5.51 -5.07 6.21
C VAL A 53 -5.00 -6.10 7.21
N ILE A 54 -3.80 -6.65 7.00
CA ILE A 54 -3.19 -7.60 7.93
C ILE A 54 -2.94 -6.95 9.28
N ALA A 55 -2.39 -5.74 9.31
CA ALA A 55 -2.05 -5.01 10.54
C ALA A 55 -3.30 -4.75 11.40
N TYR A 56 -4.39 -4.33 10.78
CA TYR A 56 -5.62 -4.01 11.51
C TYR A 56 -6.49 -5.24 11.82
N GLY A 57 -6.74 -6.07 10.80
CA GLY A 57 -7.76 -7.12 10.83
C GLY A 57 -7.22 -8.56 10.81
N GLY A 58 -5.92 -8.76 10.57
CA GLY A 58 -5.33 -10.07 10.26
C GLY A 58 -5.57 -11.16 11.30
N GLN A 59 -5.66 -10.79 12.59
CA GLN A 59 -5.95 -11.73 13.69
C GLN A 59 -7.34 -12.40 13.61
N ASN A 60 -8.27 -11.81 12.86
CA ASN A 60 -9.63 -12.32 12.66
C ASN A 60 -9.83 -12.96 11.28
N MET A 61 -8.79 -12.98 10.45
CA MET A 61 -8.83 -13.54 9.10
C MET A 61 -8.38 -15.00 9.12
N ALA A 62 -8.81 -15.76 8.11
CA ALA A 62 -8.30 -17.11 7.92
C ALA A 62 -6.80 -17.06 7.55
N GLU A 63 -6.00 -17.97 8.12
CA GLU A 63 -4.54 -17.98 7.96
C GLU A 63 -4.09 -17.98 6.49
N ASN A 64 -4.80 -18.72 5.63
CA ASN A 64 -4.53 -18.77 4.20
C ASN A 64 -4.74 -17.42 3.49
N VAL A 65 -5.67 -16.60 3.98
CA VAL A 65 -5.90 -15.25 3.42
C VAL A 65 -4.80 -14.29 3.88
N VAL A 66 -4.39 -14.39 5.16
CA VAL A 66 -3.26 -13.60 5.68
C VAL A 66 -1.98 -13.90 4.92
N GLU A 67 -1.70 -15.18 4.66
CA GLU A 67 -0.51 -15.57 3.90
C GLU A 67 -0.59 -15.12 2.44
N GLN A 68 -1.77 -15.23 1.80
CA GLN A 68 -1.96 -14.73 0.44
C GLN A 68 -1.68 -13.22 0.35
N TYR A 69 -2.24 -12.41 1.25
CA TYR A 69 -2.04 -10.96 1.26
C TYR A 69 -0.58 -10.59 1.55
N ARG A 70 0.10 -11.34 2.42
CA ARG A 70 1.54 -11.16 2.67
C ARG A 70 2.35 -11.40 1.39
N GLN A 71 2.06 -12.48 0.66
CA GLN A 71 2.75 -12.79 -0.60
C GLN A 71 2.45 -11.73 -1.66
N ASP A 72 1.20 -11.29 -1.78
CA ASP A 72 0.82 -10.25 -2.74
C ASP A 72 1.51 -8.92 -2.44
N SER A 73 1.59 -8.52 -1.16
CA SER A 73 2.35 -7.33 -0.75
C SER A 73 3.84 -7.41 -1.10
N VAL A 74 4.47 -8.57 -0.87
CA VAL A 74 5.87 -8.81 -1.22
C VAL A 74 6.09 -8.73 -2.73
N ASP A 75 5.27 -9.41 -3.54
CA ASP A 75 5.38 -9.40 -4.99
C ASP A 75 5.18 -8.00 -5.57
N LEU A 76 4.20 -7.26 -5.04
CA LEU A 76 3.94 -5.87 -5.44
C LEU A 76 5.11 -4.94 -5.10
N THR A 77 5.71 -5.11 -3.92
CA THR A 77 6.88 -4.33 -3.50
C THR A 77 8.09 -4.63 -4.37
N ILE A 78 8.40 -5.91 -4.61
CA ILE A 78 9.51 -6.32 -5.49
C ILE A 78 9.28 -5.80 -6.91
N GLY A 79 8.08 -5.98 -7.45
CA GLY A 79 7.71 -5.50 -8.78
C GLY A 79 7.87 -3.99 -8.92
N THR A 80 7.50 -3.23 -7.90
CA THR A 80 7.68 -1.77 -7.88
C THR A 80 9.14 -1.37 -7.96
N ILE A 81 10.01 -2.04 -7.19
CA ILE A 81 11.46 -1.81 -7.22
C ILE A 81 12.00 -2.05 -8.63
N LEU A 82 11.64 -3.18 -9.25
CA LEU A 82 12.08 -3.54 -10.59
C LEU A 82 11.63 -2.53 -11.65
N ILE A 83 10.39 -2.03 -11.58
CA ILE A 83 9.88 -0.98 -12.48
C ILE A 83 10.70 0.31 -12.34
N ARG A 84 10.94 0.76 -11.11
CA ARG A 84 11.68 2.00 -10.83
C ARG A 84 13.13 1.93 -11.27
N MET A 85 13.76 0.78 -11.10
CA MET A 85 15.11 0.53 -11.61
C MET A 85 15.15 0.63 -13.14
N ARG A 86 14.21 -0.02 -13.84
CA ARG A 86 14.14 0.00 -15.31
C ARG A 86 13.87 1.41 -15.85
N GLN A 87 13.06 2.22 -15.16
CA GLN A 87 12.87 3.62 -15.52
C GLN A 87 14.17 4.43 -15.42
N ALA A 88 14.94 4.23 -14.34
CA ALA A 88 16.22 4.92 -14.17
C ALA A 88 17.20 4.60 -15.30
N GLU A 89 17.33 3.31 -15.65
CA GLU A 89 18.15 2.87 -16.78
C GLU A 89 17.67 3.47 -18.11
N GLY A 90 16.35 3.46 -18.36
CA GLY A 90 15.74 4.02 -19.57
C GLY A 90 15.94 5.52 -19.74
N TRP A 91 16.16 6.27 -18.66
CA TRP A 91 16.46 7.71 -18.69
C TRP A 91 17.95 8.03 -18.82
N GLY A 92 18.80 7.01 -19.01
CA GLY A 92 20.26 7.18 -19.08
C GLY A 92 20.85 7.73 -17.79
N LEU A 93 20.11 7.64 -16.68
CA LEU A 93 20.64 7.96 -15.37
C LEU A 93 21.64 6.84 -15.00
N PRO A 94 22.70 7.16 -14.24
CA PRO A 94 23.52 6.13 -13.63
C PRO A 94 22.57 5.15 -12.92
N ALA A 95 22.88 3.85 -12.97
CA ALA A 95 22.14 2.83 -12.23
C ALA A 95 21.86 3.41 -10.84
N LYS A 96 20.58 3.75 -10.58
CA LYS A 96 20.21 4.32 -9.30
C LYS A 96 20.66 3.33 -8.23
N ASP A 97 21.05 3.85 -7.07
CA ASP A 97 21.38 2.99 -5.95
C ASP A 97 20.19 2.06 -5.70
N LEU A 98 20.36 0.78 -6.04
CA LEU A 98 19.35 -0.25 -5.86
C LEU A 98 18.86 -0.24 -4.41
N ASN A 99 19.77 0.03 -3.47
CA ASN A 99 19.41 0.14 -2.06
C ASN A 99 18.51 1.34 -1.81
N GLY A 100 18.77 2.49 -2.45
CA GLY A 100 17.92 3.67 -2.35
C GLY A 100 16.52 3.45 -2.93
N GLU A 101 16.39 2.79 -4.09
CA GLU A 101 15.06 2.49 -4.66
C GLU A 101 14.31 1.42 -3.87
N MET A 102 15.03 0.46 -3.29
CA MET A 102 14.49 -0.51 -2.35
C MET A 102 13.98 0.17 -1.08
N GLU A 103 14.79 1.02 -0.44
CA GLU A 103 14.41 1.80 0.74
C GLU A 103 13.23 2.73 0.47
N ASN A 104 13.21 3.41 -0.69
CA ASN A 104 12.10 4.28 -1.08
C ASN A 104 10.81 3.50 -1.29
N SER A 105 10.88 2.35 -1.98
CA SER A 105 9.69 1.54 -2.28
C SER A 105 9.14 0.88 -1.01
N LEU A 106 10.02 0.35 -0.15
CA LEU A 106 9.63 -0.17 1.16
C LEU A 106 9.03 0.93 2.04
N GLY A 107 9.68 2.10 2.12
CA GLY A 107 9.21 3.23 2.90
C GLY A 107 7.85 3.73 2.42
N GLU A 108 7.60 3.72 1.12
CA GLU A 108 6.30 4.07 0.56
C GLU A 108 5.22 3.02 0.84
N THR A 109 5.53 1.74 0.71
CA THR A 109 4.62 0.64 1.10
C THR A 109 4.23 0.75 2.57
N VAL A 110 5.20 0.95 3.47
CA VAL A 110 4.94 1.15 4.92
C VAL A 110 4.08 2.38 5.15
N ARG A 111 4.37 3.49 4.47
CA ARG A 111 3.55 4.71 4.58
C ARG A 111 2.10 4.45 4.19
N PHE A 112 1.85 3.72 3.10
CA PHE A 112 0.49 3.37 2.70
C PHE A 112 -0.17 2.38 3.68
N SER A 113 0.58 1.42 4.22
CA SER A 113 0.10 0.54 5.28
C SER A 113 -0.41 1.32 6.48
N ASP A 114 0.38 2.28 6.99
CA ASP A 114 -0.03 3.13 8.10
C ASP A 114 -1.31 3.93 7.78
N MET A 115 -1.43 4.43 6.54
CA MET A 115 -2.61 5.18 6.10
C MET A 115 -3.86 4.29 6.02
N TYR A 116 -3.76 3.08 5.47
CA TYR A 116 -4.88 2.15 5.41
C TYR A 116 -5.25 1.64 6.81
N GLU A 117 -4.28 1.29 7.66
CA GLU A 117 -4.54 0.89 9.05
C GLU A 117 -5.28 2.00 9.81
N ALA A 118 -4.82 3.25 9.71
CA ALA A 118 -5.47 4.40 10.34
C ALA A 118 -6.88 4.63 9.80
N ARG A 119 -7.07 4.45 8.48
CA ARG A 119 -8.38 4.52 7.83
C ARG A 119 -9.33 3.46 8.36
N PHE A 120 -8.90 2.20 8.46
CA PHE A 120 -9.69 1.09 8.98
C PHE A 120 -10.06 1.29 10.46
N SER A 121 -9.11 1.73 11.26
CA SER A 121 -9.35 2.08 12.66
C SER A 121 -10.40 3.18 12.79
N THR A 122 -10.28 4.24 11.98
CA THR A 122 -11.24 5.33 11.95
C THR A 122 -12.62 4.86 11.49
N ASN A 123 -12.69 4.08 10.41
CA ASN A 123 -13.95 3.57 9.88
C ASN A 123 -14.67 2.67 10.90
N TYR A 124 -13.94 1.80 11.60
CA TYR A 124 -14.51 0.97 12.65
C TYR A 124 -15.04 1.80 13.83
N GLN A 125 -14.30 2.81 14.27
CA GLN A 125 -14.75 3.71 15.33
C GLN A 125 -16.03 4.47 14.97
N LEU A 126 -16.19 4.84 13.69
CA LEU A 126 -17.35 5.60 13.21
C LEU A 126 -18.56 4.73 12.86
N THR A 127 -18.33 3.53 12.33
CA THR A 127 -19.37 2.72 11.68
C THR A 127 -19.57 1.34 12.31
N GLY A 128 -18.63 0.88 13.14
CA GLY A 128 -18.59 -0.48 13.66
C GLY A 128 -18.13 -1.53 12.63
N THR A 129 -17.69 -1.10 11.44
CA THR A 129 -17.22 -1.97 10.36
C THR A 129 -15.83 -1.53 9.91
N MET A 130 -14.98 -2.48 9.53
CA MET A 130 -13.60 -2.18 9.13
C MET A 130 -13.56 -1.52 7.75
N MET A 131 -14.21 -2.14 6.78
CA MET A 131 -14.11 -1.78 5.35
C MET A 131 -15.48 -1.79 4.65
N GLU A 132 -16.47 -2.48 5.21
CA GLU A 132 -17.73 -2.83 4.55
C GLU A 132 -18.60 -1.62 4.16
N ARG A 133 -18.26 -0.43 4.64
CA ARG A 133 -18.91 0.85 4.29
C ARG A 133 -17.95 1.89 3.75
N ASP A 134 -16.69 1.53 3.56
CA ASP A 134 -15.65 2.40 3.05
C ASP A 134 -15.42 2.15 1.56
N GLN A 135 -16.16 2.91 0.74
CA GLN A 135 -16.11 2.73 -0.71
C GLN A 135 -14.71 2.87 -1.30
N VAL A 136 -13.86 3.74 -0.73
CA VAL A 136 -12.48 3.92 -1.22
C VAL A 136 -11.68 2.65 -0.98
N ALA A 137 -11.77 2.07 0.21
CA ALA A 137 -11.03 0.85 0.52
C ALA A 137 -11.56 -0.36 -0.25
N ILE A 138 -12.88 -0.44 -0.48
CA ILE A 138 -13.49 -1.49 -1.32
C ILE A 138 -13.00 -1.37 -2.76
N ASP A 139 -13.09 -0.18 -3.36
CA ASP A 139 -12.65 0.05 -4.74
C ASP A 139 -11.15 -0.20 -4.91
N ASP A 140 -10.34 0.22 -3.93
CA ASP A 140 -8.90 -0.01 -3.93
C ASP A 140 -8.60 -1.52 -3.79
N LEU A 141 -9.32 -2.27 -2.95
CA LEU A 141 -9.13 -3.72 -2.78
C LEU A 141 -9.47 -4.50 -4.06
N ASP A 142 -10.62 -4.20 -4.68
CA ASP A 142 -11.04 -4.83 -5.93
C ASP A 142 -9.99 -4.63 -7.05
N LEU A 143 -9.42 -3.43 -7.12
CA LEU A 143 -8.34 -3.12 -8.05
C LEU A 143 -7.05 -3.87 -7.73
N CYS A 144 -6.67 -3.94 -6.45
CA CYS A 144 -5.45 -4.60 -6.02
C CYS A 144 -5.49 -6.12 -6.21
N ASP A 145 -6.65 -6.75 -6.04
CA ASP A 145 -6.89 -8.16 -6.35
C ASP A 145 -6.70 -8.47 -7.86
N GLU A 146 -6.95 -7.50 -8.74
CA GLU A 146 -6.67 -7.63 -10.19
C GLU A 146 -5.17 -7.49 -10.51
N ILE A 147 -4.46 -6.62 -9.79
CA ILE A 147 -3.08 -6.23 -10.11
C ILE A 147 -2.06 -7.18 -9.51
N ALA A 148 -2.26 -7.66 -8.28
CA ALA A 148 -1.28 -8.52 -7.60
C ALA A 148 -0.89 -9.76 -8.43
N PRO A 149 -1.83 -10.50 -9.06
CA PRO A 149 -1.48 -11.64 -9.90
C PRO A 149 -0.67 -11.26 -11.15
N ARG A 150 -0.96 -10.08 -11.73
CA ARG A 150 -0.21 -9.56 -12.89
C ARG A 150 1.21 -9.18 -12.49
N MET A 151 1.38 -8.54 -11.34
CA MET A 151 2.69 -8.17 -10.83
C MET A 151 3.54 -9.39 -10.49
N ARG A 152 2.96 -10.39 -9.82
CA ARG A 152 3.63 -11.68 -9.57
C ARG A 152 4.17 -12.29 -10.86
N SER A 153 3.35 -12.30 -11.92
CA SER A 153 3.77 -12.83 -13.22
C SER A 153 4.96 -12.05 -13.82
N LEU A 154 4.96 -10.73 -13.69
CA LEU A 154 6.04 -9.87 -14.13
C LEU A 154 7.33 -10.09 -13.34
N VAL A 155 7.23 -10.18 -12.00
CA VAL A 155 8.37 -10.46 -11.12
C VAL A 155 9.02 -11.80 -11.47
N ILE A 156 8.21 -12.86 -11.65
CA ILE A 156 8.71 -14.18 -12.05
C ILE A 156 9.45 -14.11 -13.38
N ASN A 157 8.90 -13.42 -14.38
CA ASN A 157 9.53 -13.30 -15.69
C ASN A 157 10.85 -12.51 -15.62
N MET A 158 10.86 -11.37 -14.93
CA MET A 158 12.05 -10.52 -14.82
C MET A 158 13.18 -11.20 -14.03
N LEU A 159 12.85 -11.91 -12.95
CA LEU A 159 13.84 -12.66 -12.18
C LEU A 159 14.33 -13.91 -12.93
N GLY A 160 13.45 -14.56 -13.70
CA GLY A 160 13.81 -15.69 -14.56
C GLY A 160 14.71 -15.30 -15.73
N GLU A 161 14.54 -14.11 -16.32
CA GLU A 161 15.43 -13.55 -17.33
C GLU A 161 16.80 -13.18 -16.75
N ALA A 162 16.86 -12.65 -15.53
CA ALA A 162 18.12 -12.27 -14.87
C ALA A 162 18.99 -13.47 -14.44
N ALA A 163 18.42 -14.68 -14.38
CA ALA A 163 19.12 -15.91 -14.00
C ALA A 163 19.74 -16.69 -15.17
N ASN A 164 19.48 -16.27 -16.42
CA ASN A 164 19.99 -16.88 -17.65
C ASN A 164 21.04 -16.00 -18.34
#